data_AF-A0AA40RS28-F1
#
_entry.id   AF-A0AA40RS28-F1
#
_cell.length_a   1.000
_cell.length_b   1.000
_cell.length_c   1.000
_cell.angle_alpha   90.00
_cell.angle_beta   90.00
_cell.angle_gamma   90.00
#
_symmetry.space_group_name_H-M   'P 1'
#
loop_
_entity.id
_entity.type
_entity.pdbx_description
1 polymer ?
#
loop_
_entity_poly.entity_id
_entity_poly.type
_entity_poly.pdbx_seq_one_letter_code
_entity_poly.pdbx_strand_id
1 'polypeptide(L)'
;MKPVCWSHLLPDPMVLNDYSDDKLEAVERTADCEVLNLTLGMAAIGELLAFTADAGELEKDTARNIGWLINSLGKLSSRLADTSNGAVDEQHCRKAAAPNPTAEG
;
A
#
# COMPACT_ATOMS: atom_id res chain seq x y z
N MET A 1 -13.00 -8.61 18.14
CA MET A 1 -12.37 -9.02 16.87
C MET A 1 -10.89 -8.67 16.96
N LYS A 2 -9.96 -9.61 16.75
CA LYS A 2 -8.53 -9.24 16.69
C LYS A 2 -8.32 -8.42 15.41
N PRO A 3 -7.61 -7.28 15.45
CA PRO A 3 -7.34 -6.51 14.24
C PRO A 3 -6.58 -7.40 13.26
N VAL A 4 -7.02 -7.41 11.99
CA VAL A 4 -6.27 -8.09 10.92
C VAL A 4 -4.91 -7.43 10.86
N CYS A 5 -3.88 -8.20 11.17
CA CYS A 5 -2.50 -7.72 11.06
C CYS A 5 -2.10 -7.89 9.60
N TRP A 6 -2.35 -6.84 8.81
CA TRP A 6 -2.01 -6.76 7.39
C TRP A 6 -0.53 -7.09 7.11
N SER A 7 0.32 -6.98 8.13
CA SER A 7 1.74 -7.33 8.08
C SER A 7 2.05 -8.77 7.67
N HIS A 8 1.09 -9.69 7.77
CA HIS A 8 1.29 -11.07 7.32
C HIS A 8 0.93 -11.30 5.85
N LEU A 9 0.32 -10.32 5.19
CA LEU A 9 -0.18 -10.45 3.82
C LEU A 9 0.70 -9.74 2.79
N LEU A 10 1.58 -8.85 3.23
CA LEU A 10 2.53 -8.14 2.38
C LEU A 10 3.94 -8.71 2.58
N PRO A 11 4.76 -8.78 1.51
CA PRO A 11 6.17 -9.09 1.65
C PRO A 11 6.82 -8.11 2.62
N ASP A 12 7.69 -8.61 3.50
CA ASP A 12 8.54 -7.71 4.28
C ASP A 12 9.53 -7.05 3.31
N PRO A 13 9.64 -5.70 3.29
CA PRO A 13 10.60 -5.01 2.44
C PRO A 13 12.04 -5.55 2.56
N MET A 14 12.40 -6.13 3.72
CA MET A 14 13.72 -6.70 3.97
C MET A 14 14.03 -8.00 3.20
N VAL A 15 13.03 -8.68 2.63
CA VAL A 15 13.20 -9.91 1.81
C VAL A 15 13.08 -9.65 0.30
N LEU A 16 12.94 -8.39 -0.12
CA LEU A 16 12.86 -8.03 -1.55
C LEU A 16 14.19 -8.26 -2.29
N ASN A 17 15.32 -8.30 -1.59
CA ASN A 17 16.64 -8.60 -2.15
C ASN A 17 16.70 -9.97 -2.86
N ASP A 18 15.92 -10.95 -2.41
CA ASP A 18 15.89 -12.30 -2.98
C ASP A 18 14.96 -12.42 -4.20
N TYR A 19 14.26 -11.35 -4.58
CA TYR A 19 13.31 -11.38 -5.71
C TYR A 19 14.02 -11.13 -7.04
N SER A 20 13.53 -11.77 -8.11
CA SER A 20 13.94 -11.45 -9.49
C SER A 20 13.42 -10.07 -9.91
N ASP A 21 14.04 -9.44 -10.91
CA ASP A 21 13.61 -8.12 -11.40
C ASP A 21 12.13 -8.11 -11.83
N ASP A 22 11.69 -9.14 -12.57
CA ASP A 22 10.27 -9.30 -12.95
C ASP A 22 9.32 -9.37 -11.74
N LYS A 23 9.78 -9.97 -10.63
CA LYS A 23 8.99 -10.04 -9.40
C LYS A 23 8.96 -8.71 -8.68
N LEU A 24 10.07 -7.96 -8.68
CA LEU A 24 10.12 -6.61 -8.12
C LEU A 24 9.17 -5.67 -8.87
N GLU A 25 9.16 -5.70 -10.20
CA GLU A 25 8.23 -4.89 -11.01
C GLU A 25 6.77 -5.29 -10.75
N ALA A 26 6.48 -6.59 -10.65
CA ALA A 26 5.13 -7.07 -10.34
C ALA A 26 4.68 -6.61 -8.95
N VAL A 27 5.57 -6.61 -7.95
CA VAL A 27 5.28 -6.15 -6.59
C VAL A 27 5.01 -4.65 -6.57
N GLU A 28 5.88 -3.84 -7.18
CA GLU A 28 5.72 -2.38 -7.33
C GLU A 28 4.36 -2.04 -7.93
N ARG A 29 4.08 -2.55 -9.14
CA ARG A 29 2.83 -2.26 -9.86
C ARG A 29 1.59 -2.69 -9.11
N THR A 30 1.64 -3.85 -8.47
CA THR A 30 0.51 -4.35 -7.66
C THR A 30 0.31 -3.46 -6.44
N ALA A 31 1.37 -3.13 -5.73
CA ALA A 31 1.29 -2.28 -4.54
C ALA A 31 0.71 -0.91 -4.87
N ASP A 32 1.14 -0.27 -5.96
CA ASP A 32 0.63 1.02 -6.41
C ASP A 32 -0.86 0.96 -6.79
N CYS A 33 -1.27 -0.06 -7.54
CA CYS A 33 -2.67 -0.26 -7.90
C CYS A 33 -3.55 -0.46 -6.66
N GLU A 34 -3.11 -1.25 -5.69
CA GLU A 34 -3.87 -1.51 -4.46
C GLU A 34 -3.95 -0.27 -3.56
N VAL A 35 -2.87 0.53 -3.45
CA VAL A 35 -2.91 1.81 -2.72
C VAL A 35 -3.94 2.75 -3.33
N LEU A 36 -3.99 2.85 -4.66
CA LEU A 36 -4.97 3.68 -5.34
C LEU A 36 -6.40 3.22 -5.03
N ASN A 37 -6.67 1.93 -5.15
CA ASN A 37 -8.00 1.38 -4.86
C ASN A 37 -8.42 1.61 -3.40
N LEU A 38 -7.50 1.42 -2.45
CA LEU A 38 -7.77 1.66 -1.03
C LEU A 38 -8.05 3.12 -0.74
N THR A 39 -7.27 4.04 -1.29
CA THR A 39 -7.47 5.48 -1.08
C THR A 39 -8.78 5.97 -1.68
N LEU A 40 -9.17 5.48 -2.86
CA LEU A 40 -10.48 5.75 -3.45
C LEU A 40 -11.62 5.18 -2.59
N GLY A 41 -11.47 3.94 -2.09
CA GLY A 41 -12.44 3.33 -1.18
C GLY A 41 -12.58 4.11 0.12
N MET A 42 -11.48 4.57 0.72
CA MET A 42 -11.50 5.42 1.92
C MET A 42 -12.21 6.75 1.66
N ALA A 43 -12.00 7.36 0.49
CA ALA A 43 -12.72 8.59 0.10
C ALA A 43 -14.23 8.35 -0.01
N ALA A 44 -14.64 7.27 -0.68
CA ALA A 44 -16.06 6.89 -0.79
C ALA A 44 -16.70 6.62 0.58
N ILE A 45 -15.98 5.96 1.50
CA ILE A 45 -16.45 5.76 2.88
C ILE A 45 -16.62 7.11 3.59
N GLY A 46 -15.68 8.04 3.42
CA GLY A 46 -15.75 9.38 3.99
C GLY A 46 -16.96 10.18 3.48
N GLU A 47 -17.22 10.10 2.17
CA GLU A 47 -18.37 10.76 1.54
C GLU A 47 -19.71 10.19 2.05
N LEU A 48 -19.83 8.86 2.10
CA LEU A 48 -21.00 8.21 2.69
C LEU A 48 -21.20 8.61 4.15
N LEU A 49 -20.13 8.65 4.94
CA LEU A 49 -20.18 9.05 6.35
C LEU A 49 -20.68 10.49 6.51
N ALA A 50 -20.23 11.41 5.66
CA ALA A 50 -20.70 12.80 5.66
C ALA A 50 -22.20 12.88 5.33
N PHE A 51 -22.65 12.22 4.28
CA PHE A 51 -24.08 12.21 3.93
C PHE A 51 -24.96 11.59 5.02
N THR A 52 -24.52 10.48 5.63
CA THR A 52 -25.25 9.86 6.75
C THR A 52 -25.30 10.78 7.98
N ALA A 53 -24.23 11.54 8.23
CA ALA A 53 -24.21 12.53 9.31
C ALA A 53 -25.17 13.70 9.04
N ASP A 54 -25.16 14.26 7.83
CA ASP A 54 -26.04 15.36 7.42
C ASP A 54 -27.52 14.96 7.46
N ALA A 55 -27.83 13.69 7.18
CA ALA A 55 -29.17 13.12 7.32
C ALA A 55 -29.60 12.90 8.79
N GLY A 56 -28.69 13.05 9.76
CA GLY A 56 -28.95 12.77 11.17
C GLY A 56 -29.04 11.27 11.50
N GLU A 57 -28.58 10.40 10.58
CA GLU A 57 -28.67 8.94 10.69
C GLU A 57 -27.36 8.31 11.20
N LEU A 58 -26.34 9.14 11.51
CA LEU A 58 -25.04 8.64 11.96
C LEU A 58 -25.05 8.29 13.46
N GLU A 59 -25.17 7.00 13.75
CA GLU A 59 -25.03 6.49 15.11
C GLU A 59 -23.57 6.50 15.60
N LYS A 60 -23.39 6.69 16.91
CA LYS A 60 -22.06 6.75 17.55
C LYS A 60 -21.23 5.48 17.32
N ASP A 61 -21.86 4.31 17.41
CA ASP A 61 -21.18 3.03 17.23
C ASP A 61 -20.76 2.83 15.77
N THR A 62 -21.59 3.23 14.82
CA THR A 62 -21.28 3.23 13.39
C THR A 62 -20.10 4.16 13.09
N ALA A 63 -20.13 5.40 13.58
CA ALA A 63 -19.03 6.34 13.42
C ALA A 63 -17.71 5.81 13.99
N ARG A 64 -17.74 5.22 15.19
CA ARG A 64 -16.56 4.61 15.83
C ARG A 64 -16.01 3.44 15.01
N ASN A 65 -16.87 2.54 14.55
CA ASN A 65 -16.45 1.37 13.78
C ASN A 65 -15.85 1.77 12.41
N ILE A 66 -16.47 2.75 11.74
CA ILE A 66 -15.92 3.32 10.49
C ILE A 66 -14.57 4.01 10.75
N GLY A 67 -14.43 4.74 11.86
CA GLY A 67 -13.15 5.33 12.25
C GLY A 67 -12.04 4.28 12.43
N TRP A 68 -12.33 3.16 13.09
CA TRP A 68 -11.37 2.06 13.22
C TRP A 68 -11.04 1.38 11.88
N LEU A 69 -12.02 1.28 10.98
CA LEU A 69 -11.81 0.78 9.62
C LEU A 69 -10.86 1.72 8.85
N ILE A 70 -11.17 3.01 8.77
CA ILE A 70 -10.34 4.02 8.07
C ILE A 70 -8.90 4.02 8.62
N ASN A 71 -8.71 3.98 9.94
CA ASN A 71 -7.39 3.90 10.54
C ASN A 71 -6.64 2.60 10.16
N SER A 72 -7.35 1.47 10.06
CA SER A 72 -6.75 0.19 9.64
C SER A 72 -6.38 0.21 8.16
N LEU A 73 -7.21 0.81 7.30
CA LEU A 73 -6.94 0.98 5.87
C LEU A 73 -5.78 1.95 5.63
N GLY A 74 -5.71 3.07 6.35
CA GLY A 74 -4.59 4.02 6.25
C GLY A 74 -3.23 3.38 6.59
N LYS A 75 -3.19 2.51 7.62
CA LYS A 75 -1.99 1.73 7.95
C LYS A 75 -1.62 0.73 6.85
N LEU A 76 -2.61 0.12 6.20
CA LEU A 76 -2.37 -0.78 5.07
C LEU A 76 -1.82 -0.01 3.87
N SER A 77 -2.42 1.13 3.51
CA SER A 77 -1.95 1.98 2.40
C SER A 77 -0.49 2.43 2.60
N SER A 78 -0.13 2.86 3.81
CA SER A 78 1.27 3.21 4.13
C SER A 78 2.22 2.05 3.89
N ARG A 79 1.86 0.84 4.30
CA ARG A 79 2.71 -0.35 4.14
C ARG A 79 2.85 -0.80 2.69
N LEU A 80 1.79 -0.68 1.90
CA LEU A 80 1.86 -0.95 0.47
C LEU A 80 2.79 0.07 -0.21
N ALA A 81 2.71 1.35 0.16
CA ALA A 81 3.63 2.37 -0.33
C ALA A 81 5.09 2.05 0.06
N ASP A 82 5.34 1.65 1.31
CA ASP A 82 6.69 1.22 1.73
C ASP A 82 7.20 0.01 0.94
N THR A 83 6.30 -0.92 0.60
CA THR A 83 6.64 -2.12 -0.20
C THR A 83 6.97 -1.74 -1.65
N SER A 84 6.18 -0.84 -2.25
CA SER A 84 6.42 -0.32 -3.60
C SER A 84 7.76 0.42 -3.66
N ASN A 85 8.00 1.35 -2.74
CA ASN A 85 9.25 2.09 -2.63
C ASN A 85 10.44 1.16 -2.44
N GLY A 86 10.33 0.14 -1.57
CA GLY A 86 11.39 -0.85 -1.36
C GLY A 86 11.73 -1.65 -2.63
N ALA A 87 10.73 -1.95 -3.48
CA ALA A 87 10.97 -2.63 -4.75
C ALA A 87 11.69 -1.72 -5.76
N VAL A 88 11.30 -0.44 -5.84
CA VAL A 88 11.95 0.57 -6.69
C VAL A 88 13.40 0.80 -6.26
N ASP A 89 13.64 0.94 -4.96
CA ASP A 89 14.96 1.16 -4.39
C ASP A 89 15.91 0.00 -4.72
N GLU A 90 15.45 -1.25 -4.55
CA GLU A 90 16.22 -2.44 -4.89
C GLU A 90 16.57 -2.49 -6.38
N GLN A 91 15.60 -2.20 -7.27
CA GLN A 91 15.86 -2.11 -8.70
C GLN A 91 16.89 -1.03 -9.05
N HIS A 92 16.82 0.14 -8.38
CA HIS A 92 17.77 1.23 -8.57
C HIS A 92 19.18 0.83 -8.11
N CYS A 93 19.30 0.16 -6.96
CA CYS A 93 20.55 -0.38 -6.46
C CYS A 93 21.18 -1.38 -7.45
N ARG A 94 20.38 -2.27 -8.04
CA ARG A 94 20.85 -3.24 -9.05
C ARG A 94 21.36 -2.56 -10.33
N LYS A 95 20.61 -1.57 -10.84
CA LYS A 95 21.03 -0.78 -12.02
C LYS A 95 22.31 0.00 -11.76
N ALA A 96 22.49 0.54 -10.56
CA ALA A 96 23.72 1.25 -10.17
C ALA A 96 24.93 0.32 -9.95
N ALA A 97 24.69 -0.94 -9.55
CA ALA A 97 25.73 -1.95 -9.37
C ALA A 97 26.12 -2.68 -10.68
N ALA A 98 25.33 -2.54 -11.75
CA ALA A 98 25.65 -3.12 -13.04
C ALA A 98 26.90 -2.46 -13.66
N PRO A 99 27.90 -3.23 -14.11
CA PRO A 99 29.08 -2.66 -14.76
C PRO A 99 28.67 -1.94 -16.06
N ASN A 100 29.21 -0.72 -16.27
CA ASN A 100 29.03 0.01 -17.53
C ASN A 100 29.44 -0.91 -18.70
N PRO A 101 28.63 -1.01 -19.78
CA PRO A 101 29.08 -1.67 -20.99
C PRO A 101 30.32 -0.93 -21.45
N THR A 102 31.46 -1.61 -21.40
CA THR A 102 32.73 -1.10 -21.89
C THR A 102 32.48 -0.72 -23.35
N ALA A 103 32.63 0.56 -23.67
CA ALA A 103 32.65 1.03 -25.04
C ALA A 103 33.89 0.42 -25.70
N GLU A 104 33.73 -0.78 -26.25
CA GLU A 104 34.69 -1.37 -27.19
C GLU A 104 34.14 -1.17 -28.60
N GLY A 105 34.90 -0.41 -29.40
CA GLY A 105 34.65 -0.14 -30.82
C GLY A 105 35.11 1.24 -31.26
#